data_AF-A0A1J6KLY1-F1
#
_entry.id   AF-A0A1J6KLY1-F1
#
_cell.length_a   1.000
_cell.length_b   1.000
_cell.length_c   1.000
_cell.angle_alpha   90.00
_cell.angle_beta   90.00
_cell.angle_gamma   90.00
#
_symmetry.space_group_name_H-M   'P 1'
#
loop_
_entity.id
_entity.type
_entity.pdbx_description
1 polymer ?
#
loop_
_entity_poly.entity_id
_entity_poly.type
_entity_poly.pdbx_seq_one_letter_code
_entity_poly.pdbx_strand_id
1 'polypeptide(L)'
;MGSWINMRAFDWNTGQTIMIALLVMVGSFYTGSLFGQNPSFYLPQQEQEQLQQQQQLSLASNFSSSEFTSGALKFKNKVSLSYRVIPLKIPETGVNVCPLKFNEYIPCHDMSYVKELMPKLDLSRKEELERHCPSVDRRLFCLVPPPTDYKIPIRWPISRDYVWRSNVNHTRLAEVKGGQNWVHEKDQLWWFPGGGTHFKHGAPEYIDRLGNMTTNERGDLRSAGVFQVLDVGCGVASFSAYLLPLSIETMSFAPKDGHENQIQFALERGIGAMISALGTKQLPYPSNSFEMVHCSRCRVDWHENDGILLKEVNRLLRSDGYFVYSAPPAYRKDKDFPKIWDKLVNLTSGMCWKLIARKVQTAIWIKQEDNSCLQHNAEEKLVNICDSQDYFKPSWETPLRNCITLSDTSSNTKKLPPQPQRLSEYSQSLSWLGIDREKFLADTIYWQDQVRHYWRLMNVEEKEIRNVMEMSASLGGFAVALSTWPVWVMNVVPVTMNNTLSAVYDRGLIGTFHDWCEPFSTYPRSYDLLHANNLLSHYKGREEGCLVEDIMLEMDRIIRPQGFIIIRDEEPIISRIQDLAPKFLWDVDLHYLEDDQRKMGRVLFCRKRFWAIV
;
A
#
# COMPACT_ATOMS: atom_id res chain seq x y z
N MET A 1 38.81 60.09 -24.12
CA MET A 1 39.39 59.35 -25.26
C MET A 1 38.92 57.91 -25.14
N GLY A 2 38.10 57.46 -26.09
CA GLY A 2 37.46 56.14 -26.06
C GLY A 2 38.38 55.02 -26.54
N SER A 3 38.06 53.78 -26.15
CA SER A 3 38.60 52.57 -26.75
C SER A 3 37.45 51.66 -27.15
N TRP A 4 37.40 51.32 -28.44
CA TRP A 4 36.41 50.50 -29.10
C TRP A 4 36.59 49.01 -28.77
N ILE A 5 35.47 48.31 -28.57
CA ILE A 5 35.39 46.84 -28.54
C ILE A 5 35.12 46.35 -29.96
N ASN A 6 35.96 45.44 -30.44
CA ASN A 6 35.89 44.86 -31.78
C ASN A 6 35.03 43.59 -31.74
N MET A 7 33.79 43.66 -32.23
CA MET A 7 32.94 42.49 -32.48
C MET A 7 33.34 41.89 -33.83
N ARG A 8 33.89 40.66 -33.85
CA ARG A 8 34.02 39.88 -35.07
C ARG A 8 32.77 39.05 -35.31
N ALA A 9 32.34 39.11 -36.56
CA ALA A 9 31.10 38.57 -37.11
C ALA A 9 31.03 37.04 -37.05
N PHE A 10 29.81 36.56 -36.82
CA PHE A 10 29.39 35.17 -36.97
C PHE A 10 29.42 34.82 -38.46
N ASP A 11 30.26 33.86 -38.84
CA ASP A 11 30.46 33.46 -40.24
C ASP A 11 29.21 32.74 -40.77
N TRP A 12 28.56 33.35 -41.76
CA TRP A 12 27.30 32.92 -42.39
C TRP A 12 27.36 31.48 -42.93
N ASN A 13 28.54 31.02 -43.34
CA ASN A 13 28.75 29.67 -43.84
C ASN A 13 28.64 28.59 -42.74
N THR A 14 28.94 28.96 -41.49
CA THR A 14 28.83 28.07 -40.33
C THR A 14 27.37 27.92 -39.88
N GLY A 15 26.57 28.98 -40.03
CA GLY A 15 25.13 28.93 -39.74
C GLY A 15 24.36 28.04 -40.72
N GLN A 16 24.71 28.07 -42.01
CA GLN A 16 24.06 27.23 -43.02
C GLN A 16 24.38 25.74 -42.87
N THR A 17 25.61 25.39 -42.50
CA THR A 17 26.01 23.99 -42.27
C THR A 17 25.32 23.40 -41.03
N ILE A 18 25.14 24.18 -39.96
CA ILE A 18 24.40 23.76 -38.77
C ILE A 18 22.90 23.55 -39.07
N MET A 19 22.30 24.42 -39.88
CA MET A 19 20.89 24.29 -40.27
C MET A 19 20.63 23.08 -41.18
N ILE A 20 21.55 22.77 -42.11
CA ILE A 20 21.45 21.57 -42.96
C ILE A 20 21.61 20.30 -42.12
N ALA A 21 22.54 20.27 -41.16
CA ALA A 21 22.71 19.14 -40.25
C ALA A 21 21.48 18.90 -39.37
N LEU A 22 20.84 19.97 -38.88
CA LEU A 22 19.58 19.88 -38.13
C LEU A 22 18.42 19.38 -39.00
N LEU A 23 18.31 19.82 -40.25
CA LEU A 23 17.27 19.35 -41.18
C LEU A 23 17.47 17.87 -41.56
N VAL A 24 18.71 17.40 -41.72
CA VAL A 24 19.01 15.98 -41.97
C VAL A 24 18.72 15.12 -40.75
N MET A 25 19.02 15.59 -39.54
CA MET A 25 18.65 14.87 -38.31
C MET A 25 17.14 14.79 -38.11
N VAL A 26 16.40 15.87 -38.36
CA VAL A 26 14.94 15.87 -38.28
C VAL A 26 14.34 14.97 -39.37
N GLY A 27 14.84 15.02 -40.61
CA GLY A 27 14.40 14.13 -41.69
C GLY A 27 14.65 12.65 -41.39
N SER A 28 15.79 12.30 -40.78
CA SER A 28 16.14 10.92 -40.40
C SER A 28 15.30 10.41 -39.23
N PHE A 29 14.89 11.29 -38.31
CA PHE A 29 14.00 10.96 -37.20
C PHE A 29 12.58 10.60 -37.69
N TYR A 30 12.07 11.31 -38.70
CA TYR A 30 10.73 11.05 -39.23
C TYR A 30 10.66 9.91 -40.27
N THR A 31 11.75 9.60 -40.97
CA THR A 31 11.77 8.42 -41.88
C THR A 31 11.91 7.10 -41.12
N GLY A 32 12.56 7.09 -39.94
CA GLY A 32 12.63 5.94 -39.05
C GLY A 32 11.31 5.55 -38.39
N SER A 33 10.36 6.50 -38.26
CA SER A 33 9.04 6.24 -37.68
C SER A 33 7.97 5.79 -38.68
N LEU A 34 8.22 5.87 -39.99
CA LEU A 34 7.21 5.62 -41.04
C LEU A 34 7.36 4.29 -41.80
N PHE A 35 8.49 3.57 -41.67
CA PHE A 35 8.72 2.31 -42.40
C PHE A 35 9.23 1.12 -41.55
N GLY A 36 9.02 1.13 -40.24
CA GLY A 36 9.37 0.02 -39.35
C GLY A 36 8.29 -1.07 -39.23
N GLN A 37 7.84 -1.66 -40.34
CA GLN A 37 7.04 -2.89 -40.33
C GLN A 37 7.72 -3.96 -41.20
N ASN A 38 8.36 -4.95 -40.57
CA ASN A 38 8.20 -6.37 -40.92
C ASN A 38 8.93 -7.30 -39.92
N PRO A 39 8.33 -8.45 -39.57
CA PRO A 39 8.89 -9.43 -38.64
C PRO A 39 9.96 -10.29 -39.33
N SER A 40 11.08 -10.53 -38.65
CA SER A 40 12.07 -11.50 -39.09
C SER A 40 11.69 -12.89 -38.58
N PHE A 41 11.35 -13.76 -39.53
CA PHE A 41 11.17 -15.20 -39.36
C PHE A 41 12.52 -15.87 -39.06
N TYR A 42 12.60 -16.65 -37.98
CA TYR A 42 13.60 -17.72 -37.84
C TYR A 42 13.06 -18.86 -36.98
N LEU A 43 12.93 -20.04 -37.60
CA LEU A 43 12.89 -21.39 -37.01
C LEU A 43 13.27 -22.36 -38.15
N PRO A 44 13.73 -23.60 -37.90
CA PRO A 44 14.50 -24.12 -36.75
C PRO A 44 15.71 -24.98 -37.19
N GLN A 45 16.61 -25.34 -36.27
CA GLN A 45 17.45 -26.52 -36.45
C GLN A 45 17.59 -27.27 -35.11
N GLN A 46 16.82 -28.37 -34.99
CA GLN A 46 17.14 -29.54 -34.16
C GLN A 46 18.49 -30.09 -34.66
N GLU A 47 19.40 -30.60 -33.83
CA GLU A 47 19.33 -31.89 -33.14
C GLU A 47 20.65 -32.08 -32.35
N GLN A 48 20.66 -33.00 -31.39
CA GLN A 48 21.78 -33.45 -30.53
C GLN A 48 22.00 -32.68 -29.22
N GLU A 49 21.22 -33.06 -28.20
CA GLU A 49 21.75 -33.62 -26.93
C GLU A 49 20.57 -34.05 -26.05
N GLN A 50 19.94 -35.16 -26.41
CA GLN A 50 19.10 -35.96 -25.52
C GLN A 50 19.83 -37.27 -25.26
N LEU A 51 20.54 -37.39 -24.13
CA LEU A 51 20.90 -38.66 -23.50
C LEU A 51 21.60 -38.45 -22.14
N GLN A 52 20.96 -37.74 -21.18
CA GLN A 52 21.34 -37.87 -19.77
C GLN A 52 20.31 -37.29 -18.78
N GLN A 53 19.04 -37.71 -18.83
CA GLN A 53 18.14 -37.51 -17.69
C GLN A 53 16.97 -38.48 -17.65
N GLN A 54 17.27 -39.77 -17.69
CA GLN A 54 16.27 -40.81 -17.44
C GLN A 54 16.81 -41.85 -16.46
N GLN A 55 17.20 -41.41 -15.26
CA GLN A 55 17.44 -42.30 -14.13
C GLN A 55 17.43 -41.54 -12.80
N GLN A 56 16.24 -41.08 -12.35
CA GLN A 56 15.90 -40.83 -10.93
C GLN A 56 14.47 -40.28 -10.83
N LEU A 57 13.48 -41.11 -11.15
CA LEU A 57 12.07 -40.87 -10.79
C LEU A 57 11.34 -42.22 -10.76
N SER A 58 11.86 -43.12 -9.94
CA SER A 58 11.16 -44.31 -9.47
C SER A 58 11.74 -44.64 -8.10
N LEU A 59 11.13 -44.07 -7.05
CA LEU A 59 11.17 -44.51 -5.65
C LEU A 59 10.71 -43.35 -4.75
N ALA A 60 9.40 -43.09 -4.74
CA ALA A 60 8.67 -42.51 -3.60
C ALA A 60 7.17 -42.40 -3.96
N SER A 61 6.52 -43.54 -4.20
CA SER A 61 5.07 -43.61 -4.25
C SER A 61 4.62 -44.81 -3.42
N ASN A 62 4.58 -44.61 -2.11
CA ASN A 62 3.90 -45.48 -1.16
C ASN A 62 3.58 -44.67 0.09
N PHE A 63 2.58 -43.80 -0.01
CA PHE A 63 1.73 -43.47 1.13
C PHE A 63 0.29 -43.37 0.61
N SER A 64 -0.51 -44.32 1.06
CA SER A 64 -1.93 -44.43 0.82
C SER A 64 -2.66 -43.26 1.47
N SER A 65 -3.21 -42.35 0.66
CA SER A 65 -4.37 -41.56 1.05
C SER A 65 -5.57 -42.08 0.27
N SER A 66 -6.61 -42.41 1.04
CA SER A 66 -7.90 -42.88 0.57
C SER A 66 -8.45 -42.02 -0.57
N GLU A 67 -8.75 -42.66 -1.70
CA GLU A 67 -9.50 -42.09 -2.81
C GLU A 67 -10.86 -41.57 -2.34
N PHE A 68 -10.99 -40.24 -2.24
CA PHE A 68 -12.27 -39.59 -2.44
C PHE A 68 -12.35 -39.20 -3.91
N THR A 69 -13.04 -40.02 -4.71
CA THR A 69 -13.47 -39.66 -6.06
C THR A 69 -14.45 -38.49 -5.98
N SER A 70 -13.97 -37.27 -6.22
CA SER A 70 -14.81 -36.16 -6.68
C SER A 70 -14.41 -35.88 -8.12
N GLY A 71 -15.35 -36.02 -9.06
CA GLY A 71 -15.11 -35.70 -10.46
C GLY A 71 -14.74 -34.22 -10.56
N ALA A 72 -13.48 -33.92 -10.82
CA ALA A 72 -13.00 -32.54 -10.94
C ALA A 72 -13.73 -31.86 -12.13
N LEU A 73 -14.78 -31.11 -11.82
CA LEU A 73 -15.44 -30.21 -12.77
C LEU A 73 -14.39 -29.24 -13.31
N LYS A 74 -13.93 -29.48 -14.53
CA LYS A 74 -12.94 -28.62 -15.20
C LYS A 74 -13.67 -27.39 -15.74
N PHE A 75 -13.80 -26.36 -14.91
CA PHE A 75 -14.32 -25.07 -15.33
C PHE A 75 -13.51 -24.52 -16.50
N LYS A 76 -14.21 -23.98 -17.51
CA LYS A 76 -13.61 -23.37 -18.71
C LYS A 76 -13.93 -21.88 -18.70
N ASN A 77 -13.43 -21.18 -17.68
CA ASN A 77 -13.65 -19.74 -17.51
C ASN A 77 -13.32 -19.03 -18.83
N LYS A 78 -14.29 -18.29 -19.37
CA LYS A 78 -14.16 -17.64 -20.67
C LYS A 78 -13.44 -16.31 -20.50
N VAL A 79 -12.59 -15.95 -21.46
CA VAL A 79 -12.02 -14.60 -21.53
C VAL A 79 -13.06 -13.67 -22.13
N SER A 80 -13.74 -12.91 -21.29
CA SER A 80 -14.74 -11.93 -21.69
C SER A 80 -15.01 -10.95 -20.55
N LEU A 81 -15.30 -9.70 -20.90
CA LEU A 81 -15.80 -8.75 -19.91
C LEU A 81 -17.18 -9.16 -19.43
N SER A 82 -17.36 -9.15 -18.12
CA SER A 82 -18.66 -9.21 -17.46
C SER A 82 -18.72 -8.07 -16.45
N TYR A 83 -19.94 -7.60 -16.21
CA TYR A 83 -20.24 -6.53 -15.28
C TYR A 83 -21.14 -7.08 -14.18
N ARG A 84 -21.14 -6.40 -13.05
CA ARG A 84 -21.99 -6.76 -11.92
C ARG A 84 -23.45 -6.42 -12.25
N VAL A 85 -24.31 -7.44 -12.24
CA VAL A 85 -25.74 -7.35 -12.56
C VAL A 85 -26.60 -7.76 -11.37
N ILE A 86 -27.85 -7.29 -11.31
CA ILE A 86 -28.82 -7.63 -10.26
C ILE A 86 -30.03 -8.33 -10.91
N PRO A 87 -30.34 -9.61 -10.58
CA PRO A 87 -29.60 -10.49 -9.67
C PRO A 87 -28.30 -11.02 -10.29
N LEU A 88 -27.28 -11.23 -9.45
CA LEU A 88 -26.00 -11.80 -9.89
C LEU A 88 -26.19 -13.26 -10.32
N LYS A 89 -25.65 -13.62 -11.49
CA LYS A 89 -25.61 -14.99 -11.97
C LYS A 89 -24.19 -15.34 -12.40
N ILE A 90 -23.59 -16.33 -11.72
CA ILE A 90 -22.28 -16.86 -12.10
C ILE A 90 -22.49 -17.97 -13.14
N PRO A 91 -21.84 -17.91 -14.31
CA PRO A 91 -21.96 -18.94 -15.35
C PRO A 91 -21.58 -20.33 -14.84
N GLU A 92 -22.17 -21.38 -15.42
CA GLU A 92 -21.76 -22.77 -15.17
C GLU A 92 -20.29 -23.02 -15.54
N THR A 93 -19.76 -22.26 -16.50
CA THR A 93 -18.35 -22.33 -16.92
C THR A 93 -17.36 -21.68 -15.95
N GLY A 94 -17.84 -21.04 -14.87
CA GLY A 94 -17.03 -20.27 -13.93
C GLY A 94 -17.13 -18.77 -14.14
N VAL A 95 -16.53 -17.98 -13.23
CA VAL A 95 -16.43 -16.52 -13.35
C VAL A 95 -15.55 -16.17 -14.54
N ASN A 96 -16.00 -15.31 -15.45
CA ASN A 96 -15.19 -14.97 -16.62
C ASN A 96 -13.84 -14.36 -16.22
N VAL A 97 -12.84 -14.49 -17.08
CA VAL A 97 -11.54 -13.83 -16.94
C VAL A 97 -11.58 -12.53 -17.74
N CYS A 98 -11.13 -11.42 -17.14
CA CYS A 98 -11.05 -10.16 -17.85
C CYS A 98 -9.99 -10.27 -18.98
N PRO A 99 -10.14 -9.54 -20.10
CA PRO A 99 -9.09 -9.46 -21.11
C PRO A 99 -7.75 -8.98 -20.53
N LEU A 100 -6.62 -9.42 -21.10
CA LEU A 100 -5.28 -9.18 -20.57
C LEU A 100 -4.96 -7.69 -20.30
N LYS A 101 -5.54 -6.76 -21.06
CA LYS A 101 -5.39 -5.31 -20.84
C LYS A 101 -5.85 -4.81 -19.46
N PHE A 102 -6.60 -5.63 -18.71
CA PHE A 102 -7.06 -5.35 -17.35
C PHE A 102 -6.17 -5.98 -16.27
N ASN A 103 -4.99 -6.53 -16.61
CA ASN A 103 -4.10 -7.19 -15.64
C ASN A 103 -3.70 -6.32 -14.43
N GLU A 104 -3.73 -4.99 -14.58
CA GLU A 104 -3.46 -3.98 -13.55
C GLU A 104 -4.71 -3.15 -13.18
N TYR A 105 -5.90 -3.70 -13.40
CA TYR A 105 -7.15 -3.02 -13.10
C TYR A 105 -7.32 -2.82 -11.58
N ILE A 106 -7.54 -1.57 -11.20
CA ILE A 106 -7.82 -1.15 -9.82
C ILE A 106 -9.12 -0.36 -9.87
N PRO A 107 -10.25 -0.96 -9.46
CA PRO A 107 -11.57 -0.42 -9.79
C PRO A 107 -11.77 1.03 -9.36
N CYS A 108 -11.38 1.37 -8.12
CA CYS A 108 -11.59 2.70 -7.57
C CYS A 108 -10.47 3.71 -7.90
N HIS A 109 -9.50 3.30 -8.71
CA HIS A 109 -8.40 4.12 -9.23
C HIS A 109 -8.29 3.92 -10.75
N ASP A 110 -9.43 3.72 -11.41
CA ASP A 110 -9.49 3.58 -12.87
C ASP A 110 -9.44 4.96 -13.52
N MET A 111 -8.37 5.24 -14.26
CA MET A 111 -8.16 6.52 -14.92
C MET A 111 -9.24 6.82 -15.96
N SER A 112 -9.85 5.79 -16.57
CA SER A 112 -10.93 5.99 -17.55
C SER A 112 -12.17 6.53 -16.85
N TYR A 113 -12.56 5.90 -15.74
CA TYR A 113 -13.66 6.37 -14.90
C TYR A 113 -13.39 7.75 -14.28
N VAL A 114 -12.21 7.98 -13.73
CA VAL A 114 -11.84 9.29 -13.14
C VAL A 114 -11.92 10.41 -14.18
N LYS A 115 -11.51 10.16 -15.44
CA LYS A 115 -11.64 11.15 -16.53
C LYS A 115 -13.08 11.56 -16.80
N GLU A 116 -14.04 10.65 -16.66
CA GLU A 116 -15.47 10.99 -16.78
C GLU A 116 -15.95 11.86 -15.62
N LEU A 117 -15.36 11.68 -14.43
CA LEU A 117 -15.69 12.47 -13.24
C LEU A 117 -14.99 13.83 -13.20
N MET A 118 -13.86 14.00 -13.89
CA MET A 118 -13.04 15.23 -13.88
C MET A 118 -13.83 16.55 -13.93
N PRO A 119 -14.90 16.72 -14.74
CA PRO A 119 -15.67 17.96 -14.76
C PRO A 119 -16.37 18.32 -13.43
N LYS A 120 -16.52 17.36 -12.51
CA LYS A 120 -17.17 17.50 -11.21
C LYS A 120 -16.18 17.52 -10.04
N LEU A 121 -14.90 17.25 -10.29
CA LEU A 121 -13.86 17.14 -9.27
C LEU A 121 -13.14 18.48 -9.07
N ASP A 122 -12.76 18.77 -7.83
CA ASP A 122 -11.89 19.89 -7.53
C ASP A 122 -10.42 19.55 -7.81
N LEU A 123 -9.97 19.86 -9.03
CA LEU A 123 -8.59 19.65 -9.48
C LEU A 123 -7.57 20.55 -8.75
N SER A 124 -8.02 21.63 -8.11
CA SER A 124 -7.15 22.48 -7.28
C SER A 124 -6.82 21.78 -5.95
N ARG A 125 -7.72 20.91 -5.49
CA ARG A 125 -7.60 20.10 -4.29
C ARG A 125 -7.10 18.68 -4.57
N LYS A 126 -6.74 18.37 -5.82
CA LYS A 126 -6.25 17.05 -6.25
C LYS A 126 -7.24 15.91 -6.04
N GLU A 127 -8.53 16.21 -6.12
CA GLU A 127 -9.59 15.19 -5.98
C GLU A 127 -9.48 14.09 -7.04
N GLU A 128 -8.88 14.36 -8.22
CA GLU A 128 -8.66 13.36 -9.25
C GLU A 128 -7.70 12.23 -8.84
N LEU A 129 -6.89 12.43 -7.79
CA LEU A 129 -5.98 11.42 -7.26
C LEU A 129 -6.62 10.57 -6.15
N GLU A 130 -7.79 10.97 -5.66
CA GLU A 130 -8.52 10.23 -4.65
C GLU A 130 -9.19 8.98 -5.22
N ARG A 131 -9.68 8.16 -4.30
CA ARG A 131 -10.47 6.98 -4.60
C ARG A 131 -11.83 7.40 -5.19
N HIS A 132 -12.16 6.86 -6.36
CA HIS A 132 -13.46 7.02 -7.03
C HIS A 132 -13.95 5.65 -7.53
N CYS A 133 -14.86 5.03 -6.79
CA CYS A 133 -15.39 3.72 -7.16
C CYS A 133 -16.56 3.82 -8.15
N PRO A 134 -16.58 3.02 -9.22
CA PRO A 134 -17.75 2.89 -10.08
C PRO A 134 -19.00 2.43 -9.32
N SER A 135 -20.17 2.88 -9.78
CA SER A 135 -21.47 2.36 -9.34
C SER A 135 -21.58 0.86 -9.59
N VAL A 136 -22.41 0.16 -8.82
CA VAL A 136 -22.51 -1.31 -8.84
C VAL A 136 -22.67 -1.87 -10.25
N ASP A 137 -23.56 -1.30 -11.06
CA ASP A 137 -23.81 -1.70 -12.45
C ASP A 137 -22.62 -1.52 -13.41
N ARG A 138 -21.70 -0.60 -13.09
CA ARG A 138 -20.48 -0.33 -13.87
C ARG A 138 -19.27 -1.12 -13.40
N ARG A 139 -19.36 -1.81 -12.25
CA ARG A 139 -18.24 -2.60 -11.72
C ARG A 139 -18.03 -3.85 -12.57
N LEU A 140 -16.77 -4.10 -12.94
CA LEU A 140 -16.39 -5.35 -13.60
C LEU A 140 -16.58 -6.52 -12.64
N PHE A 141 -17.10 -7.62 -13.18
CA PHE A 141 -17.28 -8.88 -12.48
C PHE A 141 -16.56 -10.00 -13.27
N CYS A 142 -15.24 -9.91 -13.35
CA CYS A 142 -14.37 -10.89 -13.99
C CYS A 142 -13.03 -11.01 -13.25
N LEU A 143 -12.40 -12.19 -13.29
CA LEU A 143 -11.11 -12.46 -12.66
C LEU A 143 -10.01 -11.68 -13.39
N VAL A 144 -9.19 -10.95 -12.64
CA VAL A 144 -8.10 -10.15 -13.22
C VAL A 144 -6.93 -11.08 -13.60
N PRO A 145 -6.54 -11.17 -14.89
CA PRO A 145 -5.47 -12.08 -15.31
C PRO A 145 -4.10 -11.60 -14.82
N PRO A 146 -3.15 -12.52 -14.56
CA PRO A 146 -1.75 -12.14 -14.46
C PRO A 146 -1.22 -11.61 -15.80
N PRO A 147 -0.15 -10.79 -15.78
CA PRO A 147 0.51 -10.35 -17.02
C PRO A 147 1.16 -11.54 -17.76
N THR A 148 1.49 -11.32 -19.03
CA THR A 148 2.28 -12.29 -19.82
C THR A 148 3.60 -12.57 -19.11
N ASP A 149 4.00 -13.84 -19.07
CA ASP A 149 5.22 -14.33 -18.41
C ASP A 149 5.30 -14.01 -16.90
N TYR A 150 4.16 -13.83 -16.23
CA TYR A 150 4.12 -13.69 -14.78
C TYR A 150 4.84 -14.86 -14.10
N LYS A 151 5.64 -14.53 -13.09
CA LYS A 151 6.37 -15.50 -12.26
C LYS A 151 5.91 -15.38 -10.83
N ILE A 152 5.99 -16.48 -10.08
CA ILE A 152 5.83 -16.42 -8.63
C ILE A 152 6.87 -15.45 -8.05
N PRO A 153 6.47 -14.53 -7.14
CA PRO A 153 7.36 -13.52 -6.59
C PRO A 153 8.62 -14.13 -5.96
N ILE A 154 9.71 -13.37 -6.01
CA ILE A 154 10.97 -13.73 -5.33
C ILE A 154 10.69 -13.79 -3.82
N ARG A 155 11.25 -14.76 -3.11
CA ARG A 155 11.04 -14.92 -1.66
C ARG A 155 11.79 -13.84 -0.86
N TRP A 156 11.22 -13.47 0.28
CA TRP A 156 11.86 -12.56 1.25
C TRP A 156 13.13 -13.21 1.82
N PRO A 157 14.22 -12.46 2.11
CA PRO A 157 14.39 -11.01 1.97
C PRO A 157 14.93 -10.54 0.62
N ILE A 158 15.20 -11.45 -0.32
CA ILE A 158 15.78 -11.10 -1.63
C ILE A 158 14.84 -10.18 -2.41
N SER A 159 13.52 -10.39 -2.26
CA SER A 159 12.47 -9.56 -2.86
C SER A 159 12.58 -8.07 -2.52
N ARG A 160 13.18 -7.72 -1.38
CA ARG A 160 13.42 -6.33 -0.99
C ARG A 160 14.17 -5.56 -2.07
N ASP A 161 15.14 -6.21 -2.72
CA ASP A 161 16.06 -5.56 -3.65
C ASP A 161 15.89 -6.03 -5.09
N TYR A 162 15.16 -7.14 -5.33
CA TYR A 162 14.97 -7.72 -6.64
C TYR A 162 13.53 -8.16 -6.88
N VAL A 163 12.95 -7.76 -8.02
CA VAL A 163 11.65 -8.29 -8.48
C VAL A 163 11.70 -8.68 -9.95
N TRP A 164 10.82 -9.56 -10.40
CA TRP A 164 10.73 -9.96 -11.81
C TRP A 164 10.23 -8.80 -12.69
N ARG A 165 10.88 -8.57 -13.84
CA ARG A 165 10.41 -7.54 -14.78
C ARG A 165 9.05 -7.87 -15.39
N SER A 166 8.78 -9.14 -15.64
CA SER A 166 7.49 -9.58 -16.20
C SER A 166 6.31 -9.37 -15.24
N ASN A 167 6.55 -9.28 -13.94
CA ASN A 167 5.49 -9.05 -12.95
C ASN A 167 5.06 -7.57 -12.86
N VAL A 168 5.98 -6.65 -13.17
CA VAL A 168 5.77 -5.19 -13.16
C VAL A 168 6.49 -4.59 -14.36
N ASN A 169 5.88 -4.66 -15.54
CA ASN A 169 6.52 -4.29 -16.81
C ASN A 169 6.37 -2.79 -17.13
N HIS A 170 7.05 -1.94 -16.33
CA HIS A 170 7.02 -0.47 -16.46
C HIS A 170 8.43 0.11 -16.60
N THR A 171 8.98 0.12 -17.82
CA THR A 171 10.35 0.57 -18.10
C THR A 171 10.54 2.08 -17.94
N ARG A 172 9.48 2.86 -18.20
CA ARG A 172 9.53 4.33 -18.13
C ARG A 172 9.94 4.86 -16.75
N LEU A 173 9.57 4.15 -15.67
CA LEU A 173 10.00 4.55 -14.33
C LEU A 173 11.53 4.47 -14.20
N ALA A 174 12.15 3.40 -14.70
CA ALA A 174 13.61 3.24 -14.71
C ALA A 174 14.29 4.28 -15.61
N GLU A 175 13.71 4.60 -16.77
CA GLU A 175 14.23 5.63 -17.68
C GLU A 175 14.21 7.03 -17.03
N VAL A 176 13.10 7.40 -16.37
CA VAL A 176 12.90 8.75 -15.81
C VAL A 176 13.56 8.90 -14.42
N LYS A 177 13.68 7.81 -13.66
CA LYS A 177 14.16 7.82 -12.25
C LYS A 177 15.46 7.05 -12.02
N GLY A 178 16.04 6.42 -13.03
CA GLY A 178 17.30 5.67 -12.92
C GLY A 178 18.44 6.52 -12.37
N GLY A 179 18.55 7.79 -12.79
CA GLY A 179 19.54 8.74 -12.24
C GLY A 179 19.35 9.14 -10.77
N GLN A 180 18.25 8.71 -10.14
CA GLN A 180 18.00 8.88 -8.70
C GLN A 180 18.20 7.57 -7.93
N ASN A 181 18.64 6.49 -8.60
CA ASN A 181 18.82 5.16 -8.05
C ASN A 181 17.54 4.59 -7.42
N TRP A 182 16.37 4.86 -8.02
CA TRP A 182 15.12 4.26 -7.54
C TRP A 182 15.02 2.79 -7.92
N VAL A 183 15.27 2.50 -9.20
CA VAL A 183 15.16 1.17 -9.82
C VAL A 183 16.04 1.12 -11.06
N HIS A 184 16.65 -0.03 -11.31
CA HIS A 184 17.50 -0.29 -12.47
C HIS A 184 17.13 -1.61 -13.13
N GLU A 185 17.30 -1.69 -14.45
CA GLU A 185 17.21 -2.97 -15.16
C GLU A 185 18.42 -3.85 -14.85
N LYS A 186 18.17 -5.14 -14.60
CA LYS A 186 19.21 -6.16 -14.41
C LYS A 186 18.72 -7.51 -14.98
N ASP A 187 19.04 -7.77 -16.24
CA ASP A 187 18.61 -8.99 -16.94
C ASP A 187 17.09 -9.22 -16.84
N GLN A 188 16.61 -10.30 -16.24
CA GLN A 188 15.17 -10.55 -16.07
C GLN A 188 14.57 -9.86 -14.82
N LEU A 189 15.36 -9.05 -14.11
CA LEU A 189 15.02 -8.46 -12.82
C LEU A 189 15.02 -6.93 -12.87
N TRP A 190 14.21 -6.34 -12.01
CA TRP A 190 14.36 -4.99 -11.51
C TRP A 190 15.23 -5.03 -10.25
N TRP A 191 16.20 -4.12 -10.14
CA TRP A 191 17.07 -3.97 -8.98
C TRP A 191 16.81 -2.64 -8.27
N PHE A 192 16.64 -2.69 -6.94
CA PHE A 192 16.38 -1.53 -6.08
C PHE A 192 17.56 -1.28 -5.15
N PRO A 193 18.46 -0.32 -5.47
CA PRO A 193 19.64 -0.02 -4.64
C PRO A 193 19.30 0.80 -3.38
N GLY A 194 18.02 1.08 -3.11
CA GLY A 194 17.60 1.88 -1.96
C GLY A 194 17.73 3.40 -2.14
N GLY A 195 17.93 3.88 -3.36
CA GLY A 195 18.02 5.31 -3.65
C GLY A 195 16.66 6.02 -3.64
N GLY A 196 16.73 7.35 -3.66
CA GLY A 196 15.59 8.26 -3.62
C GLY A 196 15.99 9.66 -4.08
N THR A 197 15.01 10.54 -4.31
CA THR A 197 15.28 11.91 -4.82
C THR A 197 16.27 12.69 -3.95
N HIS A 198 16.14 12.59 -2.62
CA HIS A 198 17.00 13.28 -1.63
C HIS A 198 18.01 12.34 -0.93
N PHE A 199 18.06 11.07 -1.36
CA PHE A 199 18.97 10.07 -0.80
C PHE A 199 19.48 9.16 -1.91
N LYS A 200 20.06 9.78 -2.95
CA LYS A 200 20.52 9.09 -4.16
C LYS A 200 21.60 8.02 -3.90
N HIS A 201 22.36 8.20 -2.82
CA HIS A 201 23.43 7.27 -2.40
C HIS A 201 22.93 6.18 -1.42
N GLY A 202 21.62 6.12 -1.18
CA GLY A 202 20.98 5.08 -0.38
C GLY A 202 20.22 5.63 0.83
N ALA A 203 19.13 4.96 1.18
CA ALA A 203 18.34 5.25 2.36
C ALA A 203 19.09 5.17 3.71
N PRO A 204 20.10 4.29 3.94
CA PRO A 204 20.79 4.19 5.23
C PRO A 204 21.39 5.52 5.73
N GLU A 205 22.17 6.21 4.88
CA GLU A 205 22.79 7.50 5.25
C GLU A 205 21.73 8.56 5.57
N TYR A 206 20.61 8.53 4.84
CA TYR A 206 19.50 9.43 5.09
C TYR A 206 18.80 9.14 6.42
N ILE A 207 18.51 7.86 6.71
CA ILE A 207 17.89 7.43 7.98
C ILE A 207 18.78 7.79 9.16
N ASP A 208 20.10 7.54 9.08
CA ASP A 208 21.06 7.90 10.11
C ASP A 208 21.10 9.43 10.34
N ARG A 209 21.12 10.21 9.26
CA ARG A 209 21.03 11.66 9.34
C ARG A 209 19.74 12.13 10.01
N LEU A 210 18.59 11.50 9.71
CA LEU A 210 17.33 11.83 10.37
C LEU A 210 17.41 11.54 11.88
N GLY A 211 17.94 10.38 12.28
CA GLY A 211 18.18 10.03 13.69
C GLY A 211 19.01 11.08 14.41
N ASN A 212 20.14 11.46 13.82
CA ASN A 212 21.03 12.49 14.36
C ASN A 212 20.35 13.87 14.44
N MET A 213 19.58 14.26 13.42
CA MET A 213 18.84 15.52 13.44
C MET A 213 17.75 15.56 14.51
N THR A 214 17.12 14.43 14.81
CA THR A 214 16.05 14.33 15.80
C THR A 214 16.59 14.26 17.23
N THR A 215 17.74 13.60 17.44
CA THR A 215 18.34 13.37 18.77
C THR A 215 19.42 14.37 19.17
N ASN A 216 19.67 15.41 18.36
CA ASN A 216 20.81 16.32 18.50
C ASN A 216 22.16 15.56 18.52
N GLU A 217 22.36 14.69 17.53
CA GLU A 217 23.61 13.96 17.19
C GLU A 217 24.03 12.89 18.21
N ARG A 218 23.06 12.17 18.81
CA ARG A 218 23.33 11.16 19.85
C ARG A 218 22.64 9.80 19.65
N GLY A 219 21.91 9.57 18.54
CA GLY A 219 21.21 8.31 18.35
C GLY A 219 20.46 8.16 17.02
N ASP A 220 19.81 7.00 16.87
CA ASP A 220 18.96 6.65 15.73
C ASP A 220 17.49 7.10 15.93
N LEU A 221 16.64 6.83 14.94
CA LEU A 221 15.20 7.14 15.03
C LEU A 221 14.50 6.45 16.20
N ARG A 222 14.93 5.24 16.58
CA ARG A 222 14.37 4.54 17.75
C ARG A 222 14.74 5.23 19.06
N SER A 223 15.94 5.77 19.14
CA SER A 223 16.40 6.57 20.28
C SER A 223 15.57 7.84 20.45
N ALA A 224 15.00 8.36 19.34
CA ALA A 224 14.00 9.42 19.34
C ALA A 224 12.56 8.95 19.64
N GLY A 225 12.34 7.65 19.89
CA GLY A 225 11.02 7.07 20.17
C GLY A 225 10.17 6.81 18.93
N VAL A 226 10.75 6.74 17.74
CA VAL A 226 10.02 6.47 16.49
C VAL A 226 9.92 4.95 16.27
N PHE A 227 8.70 4.43 16.20
CA PHE A 227 8.42 3.02 15.93
C PHE A 227 7.40 2.82 14.81
N GLN A 228 6.56 3.82 14.53
CA GLN A 228 5.57 3.83 13.46
C GLN A 228 5.71 5.09 12.61
N VAL A 229 5.82 4.90 11.30
CA VAL A 229 6.03 5.96 10.32
C VAL A 229 4.92 5.95 9.27
N LEU A 230 4.41 7.13 8.92
CA LEU A 230 3.61 7.35 7.72
C LEU A 230 4.51 7.96 6.64
N ASP A 231 4.74 7.24 5.55
CA ASP A 231 5.62 7.66 4.45
C ASP A 231 4.79 8.16 3.26
N VAL A 232 4.67 9.49 3.17
CA VAL A 232 3.82 10.20 2.21
C VAL A 232 4.56 10.37 0.88
N GLY A 233 3.94 9.96 -0.22
CA GLY A 233 4.56 10.04 -1.55
C GLY A 233 5.81 9.17 -1.64
N CYS A 234 5.73 7.95 -1.08
CA CYS A 234 6.84 7.03 -0.82
C CYS A 234 7.61 6.55 -2.06
N GLY A 235 7.09 6.76 -3.27
CA GLY A 235 7.66 6.20 -4.48
C GLY A 235 7.62 4.67 -4.45
N VAL A 236 8.77 4.03 -4.70
CA VAL A 236 8.93 2.58 -4.60
C VAL A 236 9.12 2.09 -3.15
N ALA A 237 8.88 2.95 -2.14
CA ALA A 237 9.02 2.68 -0.71
C ALA A 237 10.44 2.31 -0.26
N SER A 238 11.48 2.90 -0.88
CA SER A 238 12.88 2.71 -0.46
C SER A 238 13.14 3.14 0.98
N PHE A 239 12.50 4.19 1.47
CA PHE A 239 12.67 4.62 2.86
C PHE A 239 12.15 3.56 3.84
N SER A 240 10.89 3.15 3.67
CA SER A 240 10.27 2.05 4.43
C SER A 240 11.08 0.75 4.40
N ALA A 241 11.56 0.33 3.23
CA ALA A 241 12.33 -0.91 3.09
C ALA A 241 13.60 -0.96 3.95
N TYR A 242 14.21 0.20 4.22
CA TYR A 242 15.43 0.33 5.02
C TYR A 242 15.17 0.71 6.49
N LEU A 243 13.90 0.95 6.85
CA LEU A 243 13.44 1.05 8.24
C LEU A 243 13.14 -0.32 8.86
N LEU A 244 12.79 -1.33 8.05
CA LEU A 244 12.50 -2.70 8.51
C LEU A 244 13.59 -3.32 9.39
N PRO A 245 14.91 -3.22 9.07
CA PRO A 245 15.98 -3.74 9.94
C PRO A 245 16.07 -3.04 11.30
N LEU A 246 15.46 -1.86 11.44
CA LEU A 246 15.35 -1.12 12.69
C LEU A 246 14.06 -1.47 13.45
N SER A 247 13.25 -2.42 12.98
CA SER A 247 11.93 -2.75 13.57
C SER A 247 11.02 -1.52 13.68
N ILE A 248 11.09 -0.64 12.67
CA ILE A 248 10.20 0.51 12.54
C ILE A 248 9.14 0.17 11.49
N GLU A 249 7.90 0.05 11.94
CA GLU A 249 6.75 -0.24 11.09
C GLU A 249 6.39 1.00 10.27
N THR A 250 6.11 0.82 8.98
CA THR A 250 5.87 1.95 8.09
C THR A 250 4.66 1.68 7.21
N MET A 251 3.71 2.62 7.21
CA MET A 251 2.65 2.66 6.23
C MET A 251 3.06 3.62 5.10
N SER A 252 3.49 3.08 3.97
CA SER A 252 3.85 3.86 2.79
C SER A 252 2.63 4.08 1.89
N PHE A 253 2.44 5.29 1.37
CA PHE A 253 1.40 5.51 0.36
C PHE A 253 1.81 6.53 -0.70
N ALA A 254 1.18 6.41 -1.86
CA ALA A 254 1.27 7.36 -2.95
C ALA A 254 0.00 7.23 -3.82
N PRO A 255 -0.41 8.31 -4.49
CA PRO A 255 -1.52 8.25 -5.43
C PRO A 255 -1.12 7.43 -6.66
N LYS A 256 -2.13 6.91 -7.39
CA LYS A 256 -1.91 6.40 -8.73
C LYS A 256 -1.79 7.58 -9.70
N ASP A 257 -0.56 8.03 -9.93
CA ASP A 257 -0.29 9.17 -10.80
C ASP A 257 0.34 8.76 -12.15
N GLY A 258 0.67 9.75 -12.98
CA GLY A 258 1.29 9.54 -14.29
C GLY A 258 2.73 9.01 -14.27
N HIS A 259 3.30 8.69 -13.10
CA HIS A 259 4.64 8.12 -12.95
C HIS A 259 4.64 6.62 -12.67
N GLU A 260 3.61 5.91 -13.13
CA GLU A 260 3.53 4.45 -13.29
C GLU A 260 3.90 3.62 -12.05
N ASN A 261 2.89 2.96 -11.47
CA ASN A 261 2.97 1.74 -10.65
C ASN A 261 4.03 1.66 -9.53
N GLN A 262 4.36 2.80 -8.93
CA GLN A 262 5.32 2.89 -7.81
C GLN A 262 4.93 2.04 -6.61
N ILE A 263 3.65 2.05 -6.22
CA ILE A 263 3.12 1.22 -5.13
C ILE A 263 3.12 -0.26 -5.48
N GLN A 264 2.92 -0.63 -6.76
CA GLN A 264 3.02 -2.02 -7.20
C GLN A 264 4.44 -2.55 -6.99
N PHE A 265 5.47 -1.76 -7.29
CA PHE A 265 6.85 -2.14 -6.99
C PHE A 265 7.08 -2.35 -5.49
N ALA A 266 6.58 -1.46 -4.64
CA ALA A 266 6.70 -1.61 -3.19
C ALA A 266 6.06 -2.92 -2.69
N LEU A 267 4.84 -3.21 -3.15
CA LEU A 267 4.11 -4.43 -2.79
C LEU A 267 4.80 -5.69 -3.34
N GLU A 268 5.31 -5.64 -4.57
CA GLU A 268 6.03 -6.76 -5.19
C GLU A 268 7.34 -7.08 -4.47
N ARG A 269 8.01 -6.06 -3.93
CA ARG A 269 9.21 -6.21 -3.08
C ARG A 269 8.91 -6.79 -1.69
N GLY A 270 7.65 -6.78 -1.29
CA GLY A 270 7.20 -7.20 0.04
C GLY A 270 7.27 -6.09 1.08
N ILE A 271 7.03 -4.83 0.68
CA ILE A 271 7.03 -3.65 1.54
C ILE A 271 5.59 -3.14 1.73
N GLY A 272 5.21 -2.85 2.97
CA GLY A 272 3.87 -2.39 3.32
C GLY A 272 3.53 -1.05 2.65
N ALA A 273 2.56 -1.09 1.73
CA ALA A 273 2.17 0.09 0.96
C ALA A 273 0.70 0.05 0.53
N MET A 274 0.10 1.22 0.29
CA MET A 274 -1.24 1.34 -0.28
C MET A 274 -1.35 2.51 -1.26
N ILE A 275 -2.36 2.45 -2.11
CA ILE A 275 -2.71 3.60 -2.95
C ILE A 275 -3.57 4.53 -2.10
N SER A 276 -3.14 5.78 -1.97
CA SER A 276 -3.91 6.81 -1.29
C SER A 276 -3.44 8.20 -1.72
N ALA A 277 -4.28 9.20 -1.51
CA ALA A 277 -3.98 10.59 -1.83
C ALA A 277 -4.43 11.49 -0.67
N LEU A 278 -3.74 12.62 -0.52
CA LEU A 278 -4.14 13.71 0.35
C LEU A 278 -4.83 14.76 -0.51
N GLY A 279 -6.17 14.78 -0.50
CA GLY A 279 -6.98 15.72 -1.27
C GLY A 279 -7.98 16.47 -0.39
N THR A 280 -9.23 16.00 -0.35
CA THR A 280 -10.35 16.55 0.40
C THR A 280 -10.86 15.64 1.51
N LYS A 281 -10.39 14.39 1.60
CA LYS A 281 -10.77 13.43 2.66
C LYS A 281 -9.64 13.15 3.66
N GLN A 282 -10.01 12.84 4.90
CA GLN A 282 -9.10 12.32 5.92
C GLN A 282 -8.53 10.98 5.48
N LEU A 283 -7.28 10.70 5.86
CA LEU A 283 -6.69 9.39 5.66
C LEU A 283 -7.39 8.36 6.58
N PRO A 284 -7.49 7.09 6.15
CA PRO A 284 -8.26 6.05 6.83
C PRO A 284 -7.56 5.47 8.07
N TYR A 285 -6.93 6.34 8.85
CA TYR A 285 -6.22 6.02 10.07
C TYR A 285 -6.82 6.77 11.26
N PRO A 286 -6.78 6.20 12.47
CA PRO A 286 -7.17 6.90 13.70
C PRO A 286 -6.31 8.13 13.95
N SER A 287 -6.79 9.03 14.81
CA SER A 287 -5.95 10.09 15.36
C SER A 287 -4.81 9.49 16.20
N ASN A 288 -3.68 10.19 16.31
CA ASN A 288 -2.52 9.78 17.08
C ASN A 288 -1.99 8.39 16.66
N SER A 289 -1.88 8.11 15.36
CA SER A 289 -1.44 6.80 14.85
C SER A 289 0.08 6.66 14.72
N PHE A 290 0.80 7.74 14.42
CA PHE A 290 2.21 7.67 14.02
C PHE A 290 3.11 8.54 14.90
N GLU A 291 4.33 8.08 15.19
CA GLU A 291 5.36 8.93 15.81
C GLU A 291 6.10 9.78 14.78
N MET A 292 6.00 9.45 13.49
CA MET A 292 6.62 10.24 12.44
C MET A 292 5.80 10.25 11.16
N VAL A 293 5.66 11.42 10.55
CA VAL A 293 5.20 11.57 9.16
C VAL A 293 6.36 12.06 8.32
N HIS A 294 6.72 11.28 7.31
CA HIS A 294 7.84 11.53 6.42
C HIS A 294 7.33 11.95 5.03
N CYS A 295 7.90 13.03 4.49
CA CYS A 295 7.71 13.45 3.11
C CYS A 295 9.07 13.78 2.47
N SER A 296 9.41 13.10 1.39
CA SER A 296 10.60 13.39 0.58
C SER A 296 10.24 13.60 -0.89
N ARG A 297 10.14 14.87 -1.32
CA ARG A 297 9.52 15.26 -2.61
C ARG A 297 8.16 14.59 -2.85
N CYS A 298 7.32 14.54 -1.81
CA CYS A 298 6.02 13.88 -1.87
C CYS A 298 4.97 14.60 -2.74
N ARG A 299 5.28 15.79 -3.28
CA ARG A 299 4.38 16.60 -4.14
C ARG A 299 3.06 17.00 -3.47
N VAL A 300 3.11 17.16 -2.15
CA VAL A 300 2.01 17.70 -1.37
C VAL A 300 2.31 19.16 -1.08
N ASP A 301 1.39 20.04 -1.44
CA ASP A 301 1.48 21.48 -1.17
C ASP A 301 0.97 21.78 0.24
N TRP A 302 1.78 21.42 1.25
CA TRP A 302 1.44 21.52 2.68
C TRP A 302 1.00 22.92 3.17
N HIS A 303 1.39 23.97 2.45
CA HIS A 303 1.14 25.37 2.80
C HIS A 303 -0.17 25.93 2.22
N GLU A 304 -0.76 25.24 1.25
CA GLU A 304 -1.95 25.70 0.55
C GLU A 304 -3.21 25.44 1.37
N ASN A 305 -4.28 26.18 1.04
CA ASN A 305 -5.59 26.03 1.67
C ASN A 305 -5.52 26.08 3.21
N ASP A 306 -4.86 27.11 3.72
CA ASP A 306 -4.69 27.33 5.17
C ASP A 306 -4.02 26.15 5.90
N GLY A 307 -3.18 25.39 5.20
CA GLY A 307 -2.47 24.25 5.80
C GLY A 307 -3.38 23.10 6.23
N ILE A 308 -4.56 22.95 5.63
CA ILE A 308 -5.50 21.88 5.98
C ILE A 308 -4.88 20.47 5.93
N LEU A 309 -3.94 20.22 5.03
CA LEU A 309 -3.22 18.94 4.96
C LEU A 309 -2.23 18.76 6.11
N LEU A 310 -1.62 19.85 6.62
CA LEU A 310 -0.83 19.82 7.84
C LEU A 310 -1.70 19.57 9.08
N LYS A 311 -2.94 20.06 9.09
CA LYS A 311 -3.90 19.79 10.16
C LYS A 311 -4.32 18.31 10.19
N GLU A 312 -4.41 17.66 9.03
CA GLU A 312 -4.56 16.20 8.96
C GLU A 312 -3.33 15.46 9.48
N VAL A 313 -2.12 15.92 9.14
CA VAL A 313 -0.89 15.36 9.74
C VAL A 313 -0.87 15.57 11.25
N ASN A 314 -1.35 16.71 11.76
CA ASN A 314 -1.48 16.94 13.19
C ASN A 314 -2.43 15.94 13.85
N ARG A 315 -3.57 15.62 13.22
CA ARG A 315 -4.49 14.59 13.69
C ARG A 315 -3.80 13.22 13.79
N LEU A 316 -2.99 12.87 12.79
CA LEU A 316 -2.35 11.56 12.68
C LEU A 316 -1.09 11.40 13.54
N LEU A 317 -0.35 12.47 13.79
CA LEU A 317 0.84 12.45 14.65
C LEU A 317 0.45 12.30 16.11
N ARG A 318 1.13 11.40 16.83
CA ARG A 318 1.12 11.35 18.29
C ARG A 318 1.74 12.62 18.88
N SER A 319 1.43 12.91 20.14
CA SER A 319 2.16 13.90 20.93
C SER A 319 3.66 13.60 20.90
N ASP A 320 4.48 14.65 20.80
CA ASP A 320 5.94 14.58 20.59
C ASP A 320 6.37 13.86 19.29
N GLY A 321 5.44 13.62 18.37
CA GLY A 321 5.72 13.06 17.06
C GLY A 321 6.41 14.06 16.12
N TYR A 322 7.04 13.53 15.07
CA TYR A 322 7.90 14.29 14.17
C TYR A 322 7.31 14.44 12.76
N PHE A 323 7.34 15.65 12.22
CA PHE A 323 7.11 15.88 10.79
C PHE A 323 8.45 16.11 10.09
N VAL A 324 8.81 15.22 9.18
CA VAL A 324 10.05 15.27 8.40
C VAL A 324 9.74 15.70 6.98
N TYR A 325 10.28 16.86 6.59
CA TYR A 325 10.08 17.44 5.27
C TYR A 325 11.40 17.62 4.54
N SER A 326 11.63 16.77 3.55
CA SER A 326 12.74 16.87 2.60
C SER A 326 12.18 17.34 1.26
N ALA A 327 12.32 18.63 0.95
CA ALA A 327 11.81 19.24 -0.28
C ALA A 327 12.45 20.60 -0.58
N PRO A 328 12.38 21.12 -1.83
CA PRO A 328 12.99 22.39 -2.21
C PRO A 328 12.72 23.59 -1.27
N PRO A 329 11.51 23.82 -0.73
CA PRO A 329 11.28 24.92 0.22
C PRO A 329 12.17 24.85 1.48
N ALA A 330 12.61 23.65 1.89
CA ALA A 330 13.46 23.50 3.06
C ALA A 330 14.89 24.02 2.86
N TYR A 331 15.38 24.21 1.63
CA TYR A 331 16.79 24.56 1.41
C TYR A 331 17.08 25.50 0.24
N ARG A 332 16.17 25.64 -0.72
CA ARG A 332 16.37 26.52 -1.88
C ARG A 332 15.98 27.96 -1.55
N LYS A 333 16.78 28.90 -2.07
CA LYS A 333 16.59 30.35 -1.87
C LYS A 333 16.06 31.08 -3.12
N ASP A 334 15.78 30.35 -4.18
CA ASP A 334 15.27 30.87 -5.46
C ASP A 334 13.78 30.59 -5.65
N LYS A 335 13.17 31.23 -6.65
CA LYS A 335 11.73 31.16 -6.94
C LYS A 335 10.89 31.57 -5.71
N ASP A 336 9.67 31.03 -5.59
CA ASP A 336 8.80 31.27 -4.44
C ASP A 336 9.09 30.34 -3.25
N PHE A 337 10.17 29.55 -3.28
CA PHE A 337 10.51 28.64 -2.18
C PHE A 337 10.69 29.33 -0.83
N PRO A 338 11.29 30.53 -0.71
CA PRO A 338 11.32 31.27 0.54
C PRO A 338 9.92 31.63 1.06
N LYS A 339 9.00 32.08 0.20
CA LYS A 339 7.62 32.42 0.59
C LYS A 339 6.86 31.19 1.06
N ILE A 340 7.02 30.07 0.36
CA ILE A 340 6.43 28.78 0.75
C ILE A 340 6.96 28.36 2.11
N TRP A 341 8.27 28.50 2.34
CA TRP A 341 8.89 28.21 3.64
C TRP A 341 8.31 29.07 4.76
N ASP A 342 8.19 30.39 4.55
CA ASP A 342 7.63 31.31 5.55
C ASP A 342 6.18 30.95 5.88
N LYS A 343 5.35 30.62 4.88
CA LYS A 343 3.99 30.11 5.10
C LYS A 343 3.99 28.83 5.95
N LEU A 344 4.87 27.87 5.65
CA LEU A 344 4.97 26.62 6.43
C LEU A 344 5.36 26.89 7.88
N VAL A 345 6.33 27.77 8.13
CA VAL A 345 6.76 28.13 9.49
C VAL A 345 5.64 28.84 10.26
N ASN A 346 4.89 29.74 9.61
CA ASN A 346 3.76 30.42 10.24
C ASN A 346 2.64 29.45 10.59
N LEU A 347 2.24 28.57 9.65
CA LEU A 347 1.21 27.56 9.88
C LEU A 347 1.61 26.59 11.00
N THR A 348 2.84 26.08 10.97
CA THR A 348 3.34 25.14 11.99
C THR A 348 3.47 25.80 13.36
N SER A 349 3.93 27.06 13.43
CA SER A 349 3.94 27.84 14.67
C SER A 349 2.54 28.08 15.22
N GLY A 350 1.56 28.37 14.35
CA GLY A 350 0.15 28.51 14.74
C GLY A 350 -0.45 27.23 15.33
N MET A 351 0.00 26.06 14.85
CA MET A 351 -0.33 24.75 15.42
C MET A 351 0.56 24.33 16.61
N CYS A 352 1.40 25.23 17.13
CA CYS A 352 2.31 24.98 18.26
C CYS A 352 3.38 23.90 17.99
N TRP A 353 3.74 23.70 16.73
CA TRP A 353 4.86 22.83 16.37
C TRP A 353 6.18 23.59 16.46
N LYS A 354 7.22 22.91 16.92
CA LYS A 354 8.56 23.47 17.04
C LYS A 354 9.48 22.92 15.96
N LEU A 355 10.11 23.80 15.18
CA LEU A 355 11.18 23.42 14.26
C LEU A 355 12.45 23.08 15.07
N ILE A 356 12.87 21.81 15.05
CA ILE A 356 14.02 21.33 15.84
C ILE A 356 15.29 21.19 15.00
N ALA A 357 15.16 20.97 13.69
CA ALA A 357 16.31 20.83 12.81
C ALA A 357 16.00 21.34 11.41
N ARG A 358 17.00 21.96 10.79
CA ARG A 358 17.01 22.29 9.36
C ARG A 358 18.45 22.15 8.86
N LYS A 359 18.77 20.98 8.31
CA LYS A 359 20.13 20.64 7.84
C LYS A 359 20.05 20.07 6.43
N VAL A 360 21.02 20.46 5.59
CA VAL A 360 21.14 19.99 4.21
C VAL A 360 19.87 20.29 3.38
N GLN A 361 19.02 19.30 3.15
CA GLN A 361 17.79 19.39 2.33
C GLN A 361 16.52 19.08 3.14
N THR A 362 16.65 18.96 4.47
CA THR A 362 15.62 18.42 5.35
C THR A 362 15.33 19.37 6.50
N ALA A 363 14.05 19.51 6.82
CA ALA A 363 13.56 20.16 8.03
C ALA A 363 12.76 19.15 8.87
N ILE A 364 12.85 19.26 10.20
CA ILE A 364 12.14 18.41 11.15
C ILE A 364 11.43 19.31 12.17
N TRP A 365 10.13 19.12 12.30
CA TRP A 365 9.32 19.70 13.37
C TRP A 365 8.94 18.61 14.37
N ILE A 366 8.73 19.01 15.62
CA ILE A 366 8.09 18.21 16.66
C ILE A 366 6.72 18.81 17.00
N LYS A 367 5.69 17.98 17.05
CA LYS A 367 4.35 18.34 17.54
C LYS A 367 4.38 18.34 19.06
N GLN A 368 4.51 19.52 19.67
CA GLN A 368 4.49 19.63 21.13
C GLN A 368 3.04 19.56 21.64
N GLU A 369 2.84 18.90 22.76
CA GLU A 369 1.55 18.91 23.44
C GLU A 369 1.44 20.15 24.35
N ASP A 370 0.94 21.24 23.79
CA ASP A 370 0.73 22.49 24.51
C ASP A 370 -0.66 23.07 24.20
N ASN A 371 -1.64 22.61 24.98
CA ASN A 371 -3.02 23.11 24.89
C ASN A 371 -3.11 24.61 25.20
N SER A 372 -2.21 25.17 26.03
CA SER A 372 -2.21 26.59 26.35
C SER A 372 -1.78 27.44 25.16
N CYS A 373 -0.74 26.99 24.44
CA CYS A 373 -0.33 27.58 23.17
C CYS A 373 -1.44 27.50 22.13
N LEU A 374 -2.11 26.34 21.99
CA LEU A 374 -3.20 26.18 21.01
C LEU A 374 -4.39 27.09 21.31
N GLN A 375 -4.78 27.22 22.58
CA GLN A 375 -5.84 28.12 23.01
C GLN A 375 -5.47 29.58 22.73
N HIS A 376 -4.27 29.99 23.12
CA HIS A 376 -3.79 31.35 22.86
C HIS A 376 -3.75 31.67 21.35
N ASN A 377 -3.20 30.76 20.54
CA ASN A 377 -3.16 30.92 19.08
C ASN A 377 -4.56 30.93 18.46
N ALA A 378 -5.55 30.28 19.08
CA ALA A 378 -6.93 30.33 18.64
C ALA A 378 -7.59 31.69 18.94
N GLU A 379 -7.30 32.30 20.10
CA GLU A 379 -7.73 33.67 20.44
C GLU A 379 -7.17 34.69 19.46
N GLU A 380 -5.91 34.53 19.06
CA GLU A 380 -5.22 35.33 18.04
C GLU A 380 -5.65 34.99 16.59
N LYS A 381 -6.62 34.06 16.42
CA LYS A 381 -7.14 33.62 15.12
C LYS A 381 -6.08 33.04 14.17
N LEU A 382 -5.00 32.48 14.72
CA LEU A 382 -3.95 31.78 13.97
C LEU A 382 -4.34 30.33 13.66
N VAL A 383 -5.23 29.74 14.46
CA VAL A 383 -5.73 28.37 14.29
C VAL A 383 -7.18 28.27 14.78
N ASN A 384 -7.95 27.33 14.22
CA ASN A 384 -9.29 27.04 14.71
C ASN A 384 -9.27 25.78 15.58
N ILE A 385 -10.03 25.76 16.67
CA ILE A 385 -10.24 24.56 17.47
C ILE A 385 -11.45 23.78 16.92
N CYS A 386 -11.32 22.46 16.84
CA CYS A 386 -12.42 21.60 16.40
C CYS A 386 -13.49 21.48 17.48
N ASP A 387 -14.76 21.40 17.07
CA ASP A 387 -15.84 20.97 17.95
C ASP A 387 -15.59 19.55 18.50
N SER A 388 -16.20 19.23 19.65
CA SER A 388 -16.07 17.92 20.31
C SER A 388 -16.31 16.78 19.33
N GLN A 389 -15.30 15.90 19.18
CA GLN A 389 -15.33 14.81 18.22
C GLN A 389 -16.09 13.61 18.78
N ASP A 390 -16.87 12.96 17.94
CA ASP A 390 -17.26 11.56 18.17
C ASP A 390 -16.06 10.66 17.83
N TYR A 391 -15.25 10.35 18.85
CA TYR A 391 -14.09 9.46 18.74
C TYR A 391 -14.45 8.06 18.21
N PHE A 392 -15.72 7.67 18.27
CA PHE A 392 -16.17 6.35 17.82
C PHE A 392 -16.34 6.28 16.30
N LYS A 393 -16.43 7.41 15.60
CA LYS A 393 -16.63 7.40 14.15
C LYS A 393 -15.34 7.05 13.40
N PRO A 394 -15.33 6.01 12.56
CA PRO A 394 -14.19 5.70 11.68
C PRO A 394 -13.87 6.85 10.73
N SER A 395 -12.58 7.10 10.52
CA SER A 395 -12.06 8.10 9.57
C SER A 395 -12.16 7.59 8.13
N TRP A 396 -13.35 7.23 7.66
CA TRP A 396 -13.59 6.72 6.31
C TRP A 396 -14.49 7.66 5.53
N GLU A 397 -14.06 8.04 4.32
CA GLU A 397 -14.78 8.98 3.45
C GLU A 397 -15.18 10.30 4.16
N THR A 398 -14.44 10.65 5.22
CA THR A 398 -14.73 11.79 6.08
C THR A 398 -14.00 13.01 5.52
N PRO A 399 -14.69 14.14 5.26
CA PRO A 399 -14.04 15.36 4.79
C PRO A 399 -12.94 15.85 5.74
N LEU A 400 -11.88 16.40 5.17
CA LEU A 400 -10.85 17.09 5.92
C LEU A 400 -11.45 18.23 6.74
N ARG A 401 -10.85 18.48 7.91
CA ARG A 401 -11.26 19.56 8.80
C ARG A 401 -10.17 20.60 8.88
N ASN A 402 -10.57 21.87 8.77
CA ASN A 402 -9.65 22.99 8.87
C ASN A 402 -9.54 23.51 10.33
N CYS A 403 -9.31 22.60 11.27
CA CYS A 403 -9.22 22.87 12.72
C CYS A 403 -8.25 21.89 13.40
N ILE A 404 -7.87 22.19 14.64
CA ILE A 404 -7.04 21.34 15.51
C ILE A 404 -7.86 20.88 16.71
N THR A 405 -7.79 19.59 17.02
CA THR A 405 -8.41 19.01 18.22
C THR A 405 -7.49 19.25 19.42
N LEU A 406 -8.03 19.78 20.51
CA LEU A 406 -7.31 19.89 21.78
C LEU A 406 -7.11 18.48 22.37
N SER A 407 -5.95 18.24 22.99
CA SER A 407 -5.69 16.97 23.65
C SER A 407 -6.56 16.87 24.89
N ASP A 408 -7.44 15.88 24.97
CA ASP A 408 -8.16 15.58 26.21
C ASP A 408 -7.15 15.06 27.24
N THR A 409 -7.08 15.70 28.41
CA THR A 409 -6.21 15.31 29.54
C THR A 409 -6.43 13.87 30.02
N SER A 410 -7.54 13.23 29.62
CA SER A 410 -7.91 11.85 29.90
C SER A 410 -7.58 10.86 28.77
N SER A 411 -7.20 11.33 27.58
CA SER A 411 -6.94 10.49 26.39
C SER A 411 -5.44 10.23 26.20
N ASN A 412 -4.96 9.07 26.68
CA ASN A 412 -3.71 8.39 26.29
C ASN A 412 -2.52 9.29 25.84
N THR A 413 -2.13 10.25 26.68
CA THR A 413 -0.81 10.94 26.64
C THR A 413 0.35 10.02 27.05
N LYS A 414 0.11 8.71 27.04
CA LYS A 414 1.05 7.72 27.54
C LYS A 414 2.06 7.43 26.43
N LYS A 415 3.33 7.75 26.70
CA LYS A 415 4.44 7.29 25.86
C LYS A 415 4.39 5.77 25.77
N LEU A 416 4.19 5.26 24.56
CA LEU A 416 4.09 3.83 24.30
C LEU A 416 5.47 3.16 24.43
N PRO A 417 5.53 1.92 24.94
CA PRO A 417 6.79 1.21 25.06
C PRO A 417 7.36 0.85 23.67
N PRO A 418 8.67 0.57 23.56
CA PRO A 418 9.25 0.03 22.34
C PRO A 418 8.72 -1.37 22.03
N GLN A 419 8.97 -1.85 20.81
CA GLN A 419 8.80 -3.26 20.49
C GLN A 419 9.89 -4.11 21.20
N PRO A 420 9.57 -5.35 21.65
CA PRO A 420 8.31 -6.07 21.43
C PRO A 420 7.23 -5.82 22.48
N GLN A 421 7.52 -5.12 23.59
CA GLN A 421 6.55 -4.92 24.68
C GLN A 421 5.27 -4.23 24.21
N ARG A 422 5.38 -3.34 23.22
CA ARG A 422 4.26 -2.64 22.61
C ARG A 422 3.15 -3.56 22.10
N LEU A 423 3.47 -4.75 21.61
CA LEU A 423 2.50 -5.72 21.07
C LEU A 423 1.48 -6.20 22.13
N SER A 424 1.77 -6.01 23.42
CA SER A 424 0.91 -6.35 24.55
C SER A 424 0.32 -5.13 25.25
N GLU A 425 0.49 -3.91 24.72
CA GLU A 425 -0.07 -2.70 25.32
C GLU A 425 -1.60 -2.69 25.16
N TYR A 426 -2.30 -2.59 26.28
CA TYR A 426 -3.75 -2.41 26.31
C TYR A 426 -4.11 -0.94 26.19
N SER A 427 -4.92 -0.58 25.19
CA SER A 427 -5.41 0.79 25.02
C SER A 427 -6.62 1.07 25.90
N GLN A 428 -6.60 2.20 26.62
CA GLN A 428 -7.76 2.64 27.41
C GLN A 428 -9.01 2.90 26.54
N SER A 429 -8.86 3.23 25.25
CA SER A 429 -9.99 3.44 24.34
C SER A 429 -10.89 2.21 24.19
N LEU A 430 -10.32 1.01 24.39
CA LEU A 430 -11.06 -0.27 24.38
C LEU A 430 -12.10 -0.37 25.50
N SER A 431 -11.83 0.26 26.66
CA SER A 431 -12.78 0.25 27.78
C SER A 431 -14.10 0.93 27.42
N TRP A 432 -14.06 1.97 26.59
CA TRP A 432 -15.26 2.66 26.09
C TRP A 432 -16.06 1.82 25.10
N LEU A 433 -15.43 0.81 24.50
CA LEU A 433 -16.07 -0.19 23.64
C LEU A 433 -16.54 -1.42 24.43
N GLY A 434 -16.44 -1.42 25.77
CA GLY A 434 -16.80 -2.56 26.61
C GLY A 434 -15.81 -3.74 26.54
N ILE A 435 -14.58 -3.48 26.09
CA ILE A 435 -13.50 -4.46 25.99
C ILE A 435 -12.52 -4.20 27.12
N ASP A 436 -12.52 -5.08 28.11
CA ASP A 436 -11.58 -5.03 29.23
C ASP A 436 -10.24 -5.72 28.91
N ARG A 437 -9.31 -5.67 29.86
CA ARG A 437 -7.98 -6.29 29.73
C ARG A 437 -8.04 -7.81 29.60
N GLU A 438 -9.03 -8.46 30.21
CA GLU A 438 -9.15 -9.91 30.19
C GLU A 438 -9.55 -10.38 28.79
N LYS A 439 -10.54 -9.73 28.16
CA LYS A 439 -10.93 -9.98 26.77
C LYS A 439 -9.78 -9.71 25.80
N PHE A 440 -9.03 -8.63 26.00
CA PHE A 440 -7.87 -8.31 25.17
C PHE A 440 -6.76 -9.39 25.23
N LEU A 441 -6.48 -9.89 26.44
CA LEU A 441 -5.51 -10.98 26.63
C LEU A 441 -6.02 -12.29 26.05
N ALA A 442 -7.30 -12.60 26.23
CA ALA A 442 -7.94 -13.78 25.65
C ALA A 442 -7.86 -13.79 24.12
N ASP A 443 -8.14 -12.66 23.45
CA ASP A 443 -7.96 -12.49 21.99
C ASP A 443 -6.52 -12.78 21.57
N THR A 444 -5.54 -12.21 22.28
CA THR A 444 -4.11 -12.41 21.96
C THR A 444 -3.70 -13.88 22.09
N ILE A 445 -4.12 -14.56 23.16
CA ILE A 445 -3.80 -15.97 23.41
C ILE A 445 -4.48 -16.86 22.36
N TYR A 446 -5.75 -16.60 22.06
CA TYR A 446 -6.51 -17.31 21.04
C TYR A 446 -5.80 -17.25 19.69
N TRP A 447 -5.46 -16.04 19.22
CA TRP A 447 -4.80 -15.89 17.92
C TRP A 447 -3.40 -16.50 17.87
N GLN A 448 -2.65 -16.45 18.96
CA GLN A 448 -1.35 -17.14 19.05
C GLN A 448 -1.47 -18.64 18.82
N ASP A 449 -2.53 -19.27 19.33
CA ASP A 449 -2.79 -20.68 19.12
C ASP A 449 -3.31 -20.96 17.70
N GLN A 450 -4.30 -20.21 17.24
CA GLN A 450 -4.90 -20.40 15.91
C GLN A 450 -3.90 -20.20 14.78
N VAL A 451 -3.04 -19.18 14.85
CA VAL A 451 -2.01 -18.95 13.82
C VAL A 451 -1.04 -20.12 13.75
N ARG A 452 -0.69 -20.78 14.86
CA ARG A 452 0.14 -21.99 14.85
C ARG A 452 -0.56 -23.15 14.15
N HIS A 453 -1.87 -23.32 14.37
CA HIS A 453 -2.66 -24.31 13.65
C HIS A 453 -2.72 -24.01 12.15
N TYR A 454 -3.00 -22.75 11.79
CA TYR A 454 -3.05 -22.32 10.39
C TYR A 454 -1.72 -22.56 9.67
N TRP A 455 -0.60 -22.20 10.30
CA TRP A 455 0.72 -22.38 9.70
C TRP A 455 1.06 -23.86 9.46
N ARG A 456 0.68 -24.75 10.40
CA ARG A 456 0.83 -26.21 10.25
C ARG A 456 -0.03 -26.76 9.12
N LEU A 457 -1.28 -26.31 9.01
CA LEU A 457 -2.23 -26.78 7.99
C LEU A 457 -1.87 -26.29 6.59
N MET A 458 -1.42 -25.03 6.45
CA MET A 458 -0.93 -24.52 5.17
C MET A 458 0.33 -25.24 4.68
N ASN A 459 1.12 -25.82 5.60
CA ASN A 459 2.35 -26.55 5.31
C ASN A 459 3.33 -25.75 4.43
N VAL A 460 3.52 -24.47 4.79
CA VAL A 460 4.37 -23.51 4.08
C VAL A 460 5.71 -23.30 4.78
N GLU A 461 6.74 -22.96 4.01
CA GLU A 461 8.02 -22.52 4.56
C GLU A 461 7.90 -21.13 5.22
N GLU A 462 8.78 -20.83 6.18
CA GLU A 462 8.77 -19.57 6.94
C GLU A 462 8.80 -18.30 6.08
N LYS A 463 9.44 -18.36 4.89
CA LYS A 463 9.64 -17.23 3.97
C LYS A 463 8.73 -17.28 2.73
N GLU A 464 7.79 -18.22 2.68
CA GLU A 464 6.85 -18.35 1.57
C GLU A 464 5.73 -17.31 1.64
N ILE A 465 5.35 -16.90 2.85
CA ILE A 465 4.37 -15.85 3.11
C ILE A 465 5.10 -14.58 3.54
N ARG A 466 4.77 -13.43 2.94
CA ARG A 466 5.34 -12.12 3.32
C ARG A 466 4.27 -11.06 3.49
N ASN A 467 3.42 -10.86 2.49
CA ASN A 467 2.37 -9.84 2.48
C ASN A 467 1.07 -10.45 3.01
N VAL A 468 0.65 -10.08 4.20
CA VAL A 468 -0.56 -10.61 4.84
C VAL A 468 -1.60 -9.51 4.99
N MET A 469 -2.87 -9.85 4.79
CA MET A 469 -3.98 -8.97 5.12
C MET A 469 -4.94 -9.68 6.04
N GLU A 470 -5.17 -9.09 7.21
CA GLU A 470 -6.30 -9.43 8.06
C GLU A 470 -7.47 -8.54 7.66
N MET A 471 -8.47 -9.13 7.00
CA MET A 471 -9.56 -8.37 6.38
C MET A 471 -10.61 -7.91 7.40
N SER A 472 -10.62 -8.49 8.60
CA SER A 472 -11.50 -8.13 9.70
C SER A 472 -10.71 -8.14 11.01
N ALA A 473 -9.76 -7.21 11.10
CA ALA A 473 -8.93 -7.04 12.27
C ALA A 473 -9.80 -6.53 13.43
N SER A 474 -9.88 -7.30 14.51
CA SER A 474 -10.54 -6.86 15.74
C SER A 474 -9.54 -6.06 16.57
N LEU A 475 -8.79 -6.72 17.45
CA LEU A 475 -7.80 -6.10 18.34
C LEU A 475 -6.36 -6.23 17.83
N GLY A 476 -6.17 -6.75 16.61
CA GLY A 476 -4.86 -7.03 16.00
C GLY A 476 -4.15 -8.27 16.57
N GLY A 477 -4.85 -9.13 17.33
CA GLY A 477 -4.26 -10.34 17.91
C GLY A 477 -3.66 -11.30 16.88
N PHE A 478 -4.28 -11.43 15.70
CA PHE A 478 -3.77 -12.22 14.58
C PHE A 478 -2.41 -11.68 14.08
N ALA A 479 -2.28 -10.37 13.88
CA ALA A 479 -1.01 -9.76 13.50
C ALA A 479 0.06 -9.88 14.59
N VAL A 480 -0.32 -9.75 15.87
CA VAL A 480 0.62 -9.99 16.98
C VAL A 480 1.11 -11.43 17.00
N ALA A 481 0.23 -12.40 16.76
CA ALA A 481 0.60 -13.80 16.66
C ALA A 481 1.59 -14.09 15.52
N LEU A 482 1.58 -13.27 14.46
CA LEU A 482 2.52 -13.36 13.33
C LEU A 482 3.82 -12.57 13.51
N SER A 483 3.97 -11.80 14.60
CA SER A 483 5.09 -10.85 14.79
C SER A 483 6.48 -11.50 14.82
N THR A 484 6.58 -12.81 15.09
CA THR A 484 7.85 -13.54 15.06
C THR A 484 8.24 -14.06 13.68
N TRP A 485 7.34 -13.99 12.69
CA TRP A 485 7.62 -14.34 11.29
C TRP A 485 8.03 -13.10 10.49
N PRO A 486 8.78 -13.25 9.39
CA PRO A 486 9.21 -12.12 8.57
C PRO A 486 8.08 -11.57 7.67
N VAL A 487 6.86 -11.42 8.21
CA VAL A 487 5.68 -10.93 7.51
C VAL A 487 5.37 -9.48 7.87
N TRP A 488 4.56 -8.81 7.07
CA TRP A 488 3.88 -7.57 7.48
C TRP A 488 2.39 -7.78 7.29
N VAL A 489 1.59 -7.18 8.17
CA VAL A 489 0.14 -7.38 8.19
C VAL A 489 -0.56 -6.06 7.97
N MET A 490 -1.36 -5.97 6.90
CA MET A 490 -2.38 -4.93 6.76
C MET A 490 -3.57 -5.30 7.62
N ASN A 491 -3.73 -4.65 8.77
CA ASN A 491 -4.87 -4.86 9.67
C ASN A 491 -6.04 -4.00 9.20
N VAL A 492 -7.08 -4.60 8.63
CA VAL A 492 -8.25 -3.88 8.13
C VAL A 492 -9.38 -3.95 9.15
N VAL A 493 -9.80 -2.80 9.68
CA VAL A 493 -11.00 -2.71 10.54
C VAL A 493 -12.16 -2.26 9.65
N PRO A 494 -13.19 -3.10 9.42
CA PRO A 494 -14.34 -2.70 8.64
C PRO A 494 -15.02 -1.45 9.23
N VAL A 495 -15.39 -0.49 8.39
CA VAL A 495 -16.00 0.80 8.80
C VAL A 495 -17.35 0.65 9.52
N THR A 496 -17.87 -0.56 9.47
CA THR A 496 -19.18 -0.98 9.93
C THR A 496 -19.09 -1.67 11.30
N MET A 497 -17.88 -1.90 11.79
CA MET A 497 -17.57 -2.47 13.11
C MET A 497 -17.15 -1.37 14.10
N ASN A 498 -17.01 -1.73 15.37
CA ASN A 498 -16.47 -0.83 16.39
C ASN A 498 -15.08 -0.35 16.00
N ASN A 499 -14.77 0.92 16.30
CA ASN A 499 -13.48 1.54 16.03
C ASN A 499 -12.38 0.99 16.96
N THR A 500 -11.87 -0.20 16.64
CA THR A 500 -10.76 -0.86 17.34
C THR A 500 -9.40 -0.51 16.74
N LEU A 501 -9.37 0.17 15.59
CA LEU A 501 -8.12 0.46 14.87
C LEU A 501 -7.15 1.31 15.71
N SER A 502 -7.68 2.20 16.57
CA SER A 502 -6.84 2.97 17.52
C SER A 502 -6.02 2.05 18.43
N ALA A 503 -6.62 0.97 18.93
CA ALA A 503 -5.94 0.00 19.76
C ALA A 503 -4.92 -0.83 18.98
N VAL A 504 -5.19 -1.14 17.71
CA VAL A 504 -4.21 -1.80 16.82
C VAL A 504 -2.95 -0.93 16.66
N TYR A 505 -3.10 0.38 16.49
CA TYR A 505 -1.97 1.32 16.43
C TYR A 505 -1.26 1.49 17.78
N ASP A 506 -1.98 1.48 18.90
CA ASP A 506 -1.35 1.51 20.23
C ASP A 506 -0.45 0.27 20.46
N ARG A 507 -0.80 -0.89 19.87
CA ARG A 507 0.04 -2.09 19.87
C ARG A 507 1.27 -2.01 18.95
N GLY A 508 1.45 -0.93 18.20
CA GLY A 508 2.56 -0.74 17.27
C GLY A 508 2.36 -1.39 15.89
N LEU A 509 1.13 -1.80 15.57
CA LEU A 509 0.76 -2.40 14.28
C LEU A 509 0.21 -1.35 13.31
N ILE A 510 0.29 -1.62 12.01
CA ILE A 510 -0.28 -0.76 10.96
C ILE A 510 -1.60 -1.33 10.42
N GLY A 511 -2.50 -0.45 10.00
CA GLY A 511 -3.80 -0.85 9.50
C GLY A 511 -4.61 0.30 8.92
N THR A 512 -5.80 -0.01 8.40
CA THR A 512 -6.68 0.96 7.75
C THR A 512 -8.14 0.65 8.03
N PHE A 513 -8.98 1.68 8.03
CA PHE A 513 -10.41 1.48 7.81
C PHE A 513 -10.68 1.15 6.35
N HIS A 514 -11.69 0.31 6.10
CA HIS A 514 -12.16 0.01 4.75
C HIS A 514 -13.62 -0.47 4.76
N ASP A 515 -14.36 -0.20 3.69
CA ASP A 515 -15.64 -0.84 3.42
C ASP A 515 -15.49 -1.96 2.38
N TRP A 516 -15.65 -3.22 2.80
CA TRP A 516 -15.55 -4.38 1.92
C TRP A 516 -16.64 -4.50 0.86
N CYS A 517 -17.66 -3.63 0.90
CA CYS A 517 -18.57 -3.45 -0.23
C CYS A 517 -17.98 -2.64 -1.38
N GLU A 518 -16.74 -2.19 -1.23
CA GLU A 518 -15.98 -1.56 -2.28
C GLU A 518 -14.58 -2.20 -2.46
N PRO A 519 -14.01 -2.17 -3.69
CA PRO A 519 -12.68 -2.72 -3.96
C PRO A 519 -11.56 -2.03 -3.18
N PHE A 520 -10.62 -2.74 -2.58
CA PHE A 520 -9.54 -2.16 -1.77
C PHE A 520 -8.53 -1.35 -2.62
N SER A 521 -7.96 -0.27 -2.05
CA SER A 521 -6.98 0.59 -2.76
C SER A 521 -5.57 -0.02 -2.82
N THR A 522 -5.45 -1.12 -3.56
CA THR A 522 -4.22 -1.86 -3.79
C THR A 522 -4.17 -2.43 -5.21
N TYR A 523 -2.97 -2.78 -5.67
CA TYR A 523 -2.76 -3.45 -6.96
C TYR A 523 -3.26 -4.90 -6.91
N PRO A 524 -3.65 -5.51 -8.04
CA PRO A 524 -3.94 -6.94 -8.09
C PRO A 524 -2.70 -7.76 -7.71
N ARG A 525 -2.90 -8.95 -7.12
CA ARG A 525 -1.84 -9.91 -6.75
C ARG A 525 -0.78 -9.30 -5.81
N SER A 526 -1.25 -8.64 -4.76
CA SER A 526 -0.40 -7.96 -3.77
C SER A 526 -0.17 -8.77 -2.50
N TYR A 527 -1.04 -9.72 -2.15
CA TYR A 527 -0.97 -10.45 -0.88
C TYR A 527 -0.72 -11.94 -1.09
N ASP A 528 0.05 -12.54 -0.17
CA ASP A 528 0.34 -13.97 -0.13
C ASP A 528 -0.66 -14.73 0.75
N LEU A 529 -1.23 -14.04 1.76
CA LEU A 529 -2.25 -14.58 2.67
C LEU A 529 -3.34 -13.53 2.93
N LEU A 530 -4.59 -13.92 2.71
CA LEU A 530 -5.78 -13.21 3.18
C LEU A 530 -6.42 -14.01 4.32
N HIS A 531 -6.75 -13.34 5.41
CA HIS A 531 -7.48 -13.94 6.52
C HIS A 531 -8.79 -13.17 6.77
N ALA A 532 -9.92 -13.89 6.74
CA ALA A 532 -11.24 -13.36 6.98
C ALA A 532 -11.91 -14.13 8.12
N ASN A 533 -12.22 -13.44 9.22
CA ASN A 533 -12.91 -13.99 10.38
C ASN A 533 -14.22 -13.23 10.60
N ASN A 534 -15.35 -13.93 10.44
CA ASN A 534 -16.72 -13.41 10.53
C ASN A 534 -16.95 -12.15 9.66
N LEU A 535 -16.22 -12.03 8.55
CA LEU A 535 -16.29 -10.85 7.69
C LEU A 535 -17.52 -10.90 6.79
N LEU A 536 -17.78 -12.03 6.14
CA LEU A 536 -18.75 -12.11 5.07
C LEU A 536 -20.19 -12.17 5.62
N SER A 537 -20.40 -12.82 6.77
CA SER A 537 -21.67 -12.73 7.52
C SER A 537 -21.96 -11.31 7.99
N HIS A 538 -20.95 -10.57 8.45
CA HIS A 538 -21.10 -9.18 8.88
C HIS A 538 -21.63 -8.25 7.77
N TYR A 539 -21.29 -8.55 6.51
CA TYR A 539 -21.76 -7.80 5.35
C TYR A 539 -23.05 -8.35 4.72
N LYS A 540 -23.54 -9.51 5.19
CA LYS A 540 -24.75 -10.15 4.69
C LYS A 540 -26.00 -9.33 5.04
N GLY A 541 -26.87 -9.08 4.07
CA GLY A 541 -28.20 -8.49 4.30
C GLY A 541 -28.23 -6.97 4.37
N ARG A 542 -27.14 -6.27 4.04
CA ARG A 542 -27.18 -4.81 3.84
C ARG A 542 -28.07 -4.43 2.65
N GLU A 543 -28.83 -3.35 2.81
CA GLU A 543 -29.77 -2.83 1.81
C GLU A 543 -29.11 -2.45 0.46
N GLU A 544 -27.79 -2.22 0.44
CA GLU A 544 -27.02 -1.72 -0.73
C GLU A 544 -26.44 -2.79 -1.68
N GLY A 545 -26.86 -4.06 -1.59
CA GLY A 545 -26.57 -5.03 -2.67
C GLY A 545 -25.13 -5.58 -2.72
N CYS A 546 -24.42 -5.53 -1.60
CA CYS A 546 -23.09 -6.11 -1.39
C CYS A 546 -23.19 -7.62 -1.13
N LEU A 547 -22.69 -8.44 -2.06
CA LEU A 547 -22.80 -9.90 -1.98
C LEU A 547 -21.47 -10.56 -1.56
N VAL A 548 -21.57 -11.80 -1.08
CA VAL A 548 -20.41 -12.68 -0.81
C VAL A 548 -19.51 -12.78 -2.04
N GLU A 549 -20.12 -12.89 -3.22
CA GLU A 549 -19.45 -12.95 -4.51
C GLU A 549 -18.62 -11.70 -4.83
N ASP A 550 -19.06 -10.52 -4.37
CA ASP A 550 -18.34 -9.26 -4.58
C ASP A 550 -17.06 -9.22 -3.73
N ILE A 551 -17.16 -9.66 -2.47
CA ILE A 551 -16.00 -9.78 -1.57
C ILE A 551 -15.04 -10.87 -2.10
N MET A 552 -15.55 -12.03 -2.53
CA MET A 552 -14.73 -13.08 -3.13
C MET A 552 -13.98 -12.61 -4.38
N LEU A 553 -14.61 -11.79 -5.22
CA LEU A 553 -13.96 -11.21 -6.39
C LEU A 553 -12.83 -10.27 -6.01
N GLU A 554 -13.03 -9.45 -4.97
CA GLU A 554 -11.98 -8.57 -4.46
C GLU A 554 -10.82 -9.37 -3.85
N MET A 555 -11.13 -10.41 -3.06
CA MET A 555 -10.13 -11.36 -2.56
C MET A 555 -9.32 -11.99 -3.69
N ASP A 556 -9.99 -12.44 -4.76
CA ASP A 556 -9.31 -12.99 -5.94
C ASP A 556 -8.38 -11.97 -6.60
N ARG A 557 -8.84 -10.72 -6.75
CA ARG A 557 -8.05 -9.66 -7.37
C ARG A 557 -6.75 -9.43 -6.62
N ILE A 558 -6.81 -9.35 -5.29
CA ILE A 558 -5.66 -8.91 -4.47
C ILE A 558 -4.75 -10.07 -4.02
N ILE A 559 -5.22 -11.32 -3.97
CA ILE A 559 -4.38 -12.48 -3.65
C ILE A 559 -3.48 -12.85 -4.85
N ARG A 560 -2.25 -13.24 -4.58
CA ARG A 560 -1.30 -13.76 -5.58
C ARG A 560 -1.70 -15.15 -6.06
N PRO A 561 -1.30 -15.54 -7.28
CA PRO A 561 -1.32 -16.95 -7.67
C PRO A 561 -0.59 -17.79 -6.62
N GLN A 562 -1.16 -18.95 -6.26
CA GLN A 562 -0.72 -19.83 -5.17
C GLN A 562 -0.85 -19.27 -3.75
N GLY A 563 -1.34 -18.04 -3.58
CA GLY A 563 -1.60 -17.45 -2.27
C GLY A 563 -2.77 -18.13 -1.55
N PHE A 564 -2.76 -17.99 -0.22
CA PHE A 564 -3.71 -18.62 0.68
C PHE A 564 -4.82 -17.66 1.11
N ILE A 565 -6.01 -18.20 1.26
CA ILE A 565 -7.18 -17.50 1.78
C ILE A 565 -7.75 -18.37 2.90
N ILE A 566 -7.74 -17.85 4.13
CA ILE A 566 -8.31 -18.55 5.29
C ILE A 566 -9.61 -17.85 5.67
N ILE A 567 -10.72 -18.60 5.67
CA ILE A 567 -12.05 -18.07 5.95
C ILE A 567 -12.67 -18.85 7.10
N ARG A 568 -13.01 -18.14 8.17
CA ARG A 568 -13.83 -18.61 9.28
C ARG A 568 -15.08 -17.73 9.32
N ASP A 569 -16.25 -18.33 9.16
CA ASP A 569 -17.52 -17.59 9.05
C ASP A 569 -18.71 -18.53 9.35
N GLU A 570 -19.94 -18.01 9.30
CA GLU A 570 -21.16 -18.79 9.54
C GLU A 570 -21.34 -19.93 8.53
N GLU A 571 -21.93 -21.06 8.97
CA GLU A 571 -22.15 -22.27 8.13
C GLU A 571 -22.80 -22.02 6.76
N PRO A 572 -23.85 -21.16 6.61
CA PRO A 572 -24.43 -20.88 5.29
C PRO A 572 -23.45 -20.15 4.36
N ILE A 573 -22.58 -19.31 4.91
CA ILE A 573 -21.55 -18.59 4.18
C ILE A 573 -20.45 -19.56 3.75
N ILE A 574 -19.95 -20.38 4.68
CA ILE A 574 -18.94 -21.40 4.40
C ILE A 574 -19.40 -22.34 3.27
N SER A 575 -20.64 -22.84 3.36
CA SER A 575 -21.22 -23.71 2.34
C SER A 575 -21.32 -23.00 0.98
N ARG A 576 -21.75 -21.73 0.97
CA ARG A 576 -21.83 -20.91 -0.25
C ARG A 576 -20.45 -20.70 -0.88
N ILE A 577 -19.43 -20.42 -0.09
CA ILE A 577 -18.05 -20.21 -0.58
C ILE A 577 -17.49 -21.52 -1.12
N GLN A 578 -17.73 -22.65 -0.47
CA GLN A 578 -17.29 -23.96 -0.93
C GLN A 578 -17.84 -24.29 -2.33
N ASP A 579 -19.10 -23.94 -2.61
CA ASP A 579 -19.72 -24.11 -3.94
C ASP A 579 -19.16 -23.15 -5.00
N LEU A 580 -18.75 -21.95 -4.59
CA LEU A 580 -18.33 -20.88 -5.48
C LEU A 580 -16.84 -20.89 -5.79
N ALA A 581 -16.00 -21.20 -4.82
CA ALA A 581 -14.54 -21.09 -4.91
C ALA A 581 -13.94 -21.80 -6.14
N PRO A 582 -14.39 -23.01 -6.54
CA PRO A 582 -13.93 -23.62 -7.79
C PRO A 582 -14.23 -22.78 -9.05
N LYS A 583 -15.33 -22.02 -9.07
CA LYS A 583 -15.69 -21.09 -10.16
C LYS A 583 -14.78 -19.86 -10.23
N PHE A 584 -14.14 -19.51 -9.12
CA PHE A 584 -13.08 -18.49 -9.01
C PHE A 584 -11.67 -19.07 -9.24
N LEU A 585 -11.56 -20.36 -9.62
CA LEU A 585 -10.28 -21.06 -9.79
C LEU A 585 -9.49 -21.20 -8.49
N TRP A 586 -10.17 -21.43 -7.37
CA TRP A 586 -9.55 -21.73 -6.09
C TRP A 586 -9.68 -23.22 -5.78
N ASP A 587 -8.61 -23.79 -5.24
CA ASP A 587 -8.64 -25.07 -4.53
C ASP A 587 -9.13 -24.83 -3.10
N VAL A 588 -9.85 -25.78 -2.51
CA VAL A 588 -10.51 -25.60 -1.21
C VAL A 588 -10.32 -26.84 -0.35
N ASP A 589 -9.76 -26.63 0.83
CA ASP A 589 -9.66 -27.63 1.89
C ASP A 589 -10.48 -27.17 3.10
N LEU A 590 -11.31 -28.07 3.63
CA LEU A 590 -12.15 -27.81 4.80
C LEU A 590 -11.53 -28.47 6.04
N HIS A 591 -11.30 -27.67 7.07
CA HIS A 591 -10.82 -28.12 8.36
C HIS A 591 -11.79 -27.73 9.49
N TYR A 592 -11.63 -28.39 10.64
CA TYR A 592 -12.38 -28.09 11.85
C TYR A 592 -11.40 -27.60 12.92
N LEU A 593 -11.63 -26.40 13.46
CA LEU A 593 -10.80 -25.80 14.49
C LEU A 593 -11.68 -25.11 15.53
N GLU A 594 -11.22 -25.09 16.78
CA GLU A 594 -11.91 -24.39 17.86
C GLU A 594 -11.98 -22.88 17.58
N ASP A 595 -13.10 -22.26 17.96
CA ASP A 595 -13.25 -20.80 18.03
C ASP A 595 -12.82 -20.26 19.40
N ASP A 596 -12.99 -18.96 19.61
CA ASP A 596 -12.66 -18.27 20.87
C ASP A 596 -13.51 -18.75 22.06
N GLN A 597 -14.62 -19.43 21.80
CA GLN A 597 -15.51 -20.06 22.78
C GLN A 597 -15.24 -21.57 22.93
N ARG A 598 -14.15 -22.09 22.35
CA ARG A 598 -13.79 -23.53 22.33
C ARG A 598 -14.85 -24.41 21.66
N LYS A 599 -15.64 -23.86 20.75
CA LYS A 599 -16.57 -24.63 19.92
C LYS A 599 -15.87 -24.97 18.62
N MET A 600 -16.01 -26.23 18.18
CA MET A 600 -15.48 -26.65 16.89
C MET A 600 -16.27 -25.98 15.76
N GLY A 601 -15.59 -25.19 14.96
CA GLY A 601 -16.13 -24.52 13.78
C GLY A 601 -15.42 -24.96 12.50
N ARG A 602 -16.08 -24.77 11.36
CA ARG A 602 -15.50 -24.98 10.04
C ARG A 602 -14.59 -23.82 9.65
N VAL A 603 -13.44 -24.15 9.08
CA VAL A 603 -12.47 -23.18 8.54
C VAL A 603 -12.09 -23.64 7.14
N LEU A 604 -12.31 -22.77 6.15
CA LEU A 604 -11.88 -23.00 4.78
C LEU A 604 -10.47 -22.50 4.57
N PHE A 605 -9.63 -23.35 4.00
CA PHE A 605 -8.33 -23.02 3.48
C PHE A 605 -8.43 -23.10 1.96
N CYS A 606 -8.50 -21.93 1.33
CA CYS A 606 -8.54 -21.82 -0.11
C CYS A 606 -7.16 -21.44 -0.65
N ARG A 607 -6.78 -21.99 -1.81
CA ARG A 607 -5.55 -21.63 -2.52
C ARG A 607 -5.86 -21.21 -3.94
N LYS A 608 -5.44 -20.00 -4.33
CA LYS A 608 -5.66 -19.52 -5.70
C LYS A 608 -4.79 -20.31 -6.68
N ARG A 609 -5.38 -20.90 -7.72
CA ARG A 609 -4.61 -21.61 -8.75
C ARG A 609 -3.72 -20.65 -9.54
N PHE A 610 -2.59 -21.16 -10.01
CA PHE A 610 -1.76 -20.43 -10.97
C PHE A 610 -2.20 -20.77 -12.40
N TRP A 611 -2.71 -19.76 -13.12
CA TRP A 611 -3.23 -19.88 -14.48
C TRP A 611 -2.81 -18.67 -15.32
N ALA A 612 -2.84 -18.81 -16.64
CA ALA A 612 -2.59 -17.75 -17.61
C ALA A 612 -3.55 -17.86 -18.79
N ILE A 613 -3.77 -16.75 -19.51
CA ILE A 613 -4.47 -16.78 -20.81
C ILE A 613 -3.47 -17.32 -21.83
N VAL A 614 -3.82 -18.42 -22.49
CA VAL A 614 -3.02 -19.09 -23.54
C VAL A 614 -3.51 -18.68 -24.91
#